data_AF-A0A7R9Z3B2-F1
#
_entry.id   AF-A0A7R9Z3B2-F1
#
_cell.length_a   1.000
_cell.length_b   1.000
_cell.length_c   1.000
_cell.angle_alpha   90.00
_cell.angle_beta   90.00
_cell.angle_gamma   90.00
#
_symmetry.space_group_name_H-M   'P 1'
#
loop_
_entity.id
_entity.type
_entity.pdbx_description
1 polymer ?
#
loop_
_entity_poly.entity_id
_entity_poly.type
_entity_poly.pdbx_seq_one_letter_code
_entity_poly.pdbx_strand_id
1 'polypeptide(L)'
;MAPMGLVRLLDSFDQAPFPPLYLYNKETRGVARELYSKRSTWGVVLSEWKGTKLSFKHMASFQKDHFPMRKGLPCTVIIAADRKHSPTLHPQSVTKAFEKFCRPIVEEVGGKIIMAGKSDHWVHLQSPTVVVDAICDVYTQIKE
;
A
#
# COMPACT_ATOMS: atom_id res chain seq x y z
N MET A 1 -25.12 -24.58 2.31
CA MET A 1 -24.90 -23.37 1.49
C MET A 1 -24.43 -22.24 2.40
N ALA A 2 -23.33 -21.56 2.09
CA ALA A 2 -22.96 -20.38 2.87
C ALA A 2 -24.00 -19.29 2.58
N PRO A 3 -24.64 -18.68 3.59
CA PRO A 3 -25.68 -17.69 3.37
C PRO A 3 -25.09 -16.52 2.57
N MET A 4 -25.85 -16.02 1.57
CA MET A 4 -25.49 -14.87 0.72
C MET A 4 -25.03 -13.63 1.50
N GLY A 5 -25.32 -13.57 2.81
CA GLY A 5 -24.80 -12.55 3.72
C GLY A 5 -23.28 -12.51 3.83
N LEU A 6 -22.55 -13.63 3.73
CA LEU A 6 -21.08 -13.63 3.86
C LEU A 6 -20.40 -12.94 2.66
N VAL A 7 -20.93 -13.13 1.45
CA VAL A 7 -20.39 -12.48 0.24
C VAL A 7 -20.67 -10.98 0.26
N ARG A 8 -21.89 -10.57 0.64
CA ARG A 8 -22.23 -9.14 0.84
C ARG A 8 -21.42 -8.50 1.98
N LEU A 9 -21.10 -9.24 3.03
CA LEU A 9 -20.27 -8.77 4.13
C LEU A 9 -18.82 -8.55 3.65
N LEU A 10 -18.27 -9.47 2.84
CA LEU A 10 -16.95 -9.33 2.23
C LEU A 10 -16.90 -8.16 1.24
N ASP A 11 -17.96 -7.90 0.47
CA ASP A 11 -18.09 -6.69 -0.38
C ASP A 11 -18.16 -5.40 0.45
N SER A 12 -18.76 -5.43 1.64
CA SER A 12 -18.72 -4.29 2.58
C SER A 12 -17.35 -4.11 3.26
N PHE A 13 -16.47 -5.11 3.14
CA PHE A 13 -15.09 -5.12 3.63
C PHE A 13 -14.07 -4.83 2.53
N ASP A 14 -14.43 -4.11 1.46
CA ASP A 14 -13.50 -3.53 0.47
C ASP A 14 -12.42 -2.60 1.09
N GLN A 15 -12.43 -2.45 2.43
CA GLN A 15 -11.44 -1.76 3.24
C GLN A 15 -10.66 -2.66 4.23
N ALA A 16 -10.87 -3.98 4.24
CA ALA A 16 -10.16 -4.89 5.14
C ALA A 16 -9.07 -5.67 4.37
N PRO A 17 -7.87 -5.86 4.94
CA PRO A 17 -6.73 -6.48 4.26
C PRO A 17 -6.81 -8.01 4.26
N PHE A 18 -7.99 -8.60 4.12
CA PHE A 18 -8.12 -10.06 4.06
C PHE A 18 -8.08 -10.55 2.62
N PRO A 19 -7.31 -11.61 2.34
CA PRO A 19 -7.41 -12.26 1.07
C PRO A 19 -8.82 -12.79 0.78
N PRO A 20 -9.40 -12.53 -0.41
CA PRO A 20 -10.57 -13.25 -0.83
C PRO A 20 -10.39 -14.77 -0.67
N LEU A 21 -11.39 -15.43 -0.07
CA LEU A 21 -11.35 -16.86 0.28
C LEU A 21 -10.97 -17.79 -0.89
N TYR A 22 -11.25 -17.38 -2.13
CA TYR A 22 -10.93 -18.17 -3.33
C TYR A 22 -9.43 -18.20 -3.66
N LEU A 23 -8.61 -17.35 -3.03
CA LEU A 23 -7.16 -17.30 -3.22
C LEU A 23 -6.40 -18.27 -2.31
N TYR A 24 -7.09 -18.82 -1.29
CA TYR A 24 -6.55 -19.90 -0.48
C TYR A 24 -6.59 -21.22 -1.24
N ASN A 25 -5.57 -22.05 -1.06
CA ASN A 25 -5.57 -23.43 -1.55
C ASN A 25 -6.71 -24.23 -0.87
N LYS A 26 -7.04 -25.41 -1.40
CA LYS A 26 -8.21 -26.18 -0.96
C LYS A 26 -8.23 -26.45 0.55
N GLU A 27 -7.06 -26.72 1.13
CA GLU A 27 -6.87 -27.03 2.54
C GLU A 27 -7.07 -25.79 3.43
N THR A 28 -6.35 -24.71 3.12
CA THR A 28 -6.43 -23.44 3.86
C THR A 28 -7.79 -22.73 3.71
N ARG A 29 -8.48 -22.93 2.58
CA ARG A 29 -9.83 -22.39 2.34
C ARG A 29 -10.88 -22.99 3.29
N GLY A 30 -10.77 -24.27 3.63
CA GLY A 30 -11.66 -24.93 4.58
C GLY A 30 -11.54 -24.31 5.97
N VAL A 31 -10.30 -24.18 6.44
CA VAL A 31 -9.96 -23.57 7.73
C VAL A 31 -10.38 -22.09 7.78
N ALA A 32 -10.09 -21.32 6.74
CA ALA A 32 -10.47 -19.91 6.66
C ALA A 32 -12.00 -19.71 6.68
N ARG A 33 -12.76 -20.57 5.98
CA ARG A 33 -14.24 -20.56 6.03
C ARG A 33 -14.76 -20.85 7.43
N GLU A 34 -14.18 -21.83 8.12
CA GLU A 34 -14.56 -22.16 9.49
C GLU A 34 -14.26 -20.99 10.43
N LEU A 35 -13.06 -20.41 10.34
CA LEU A 35 -12.65 -19.26 11.15
C LEU A 35 -13.54 -18.04 10.91
N TYR A 36 -13.84 -17.69 9.67
CA TYR A 36 -14.72 -16.57 9.35
C TYR A 36 -16.20 -16.81 9.70
N SER A 37 -16.61 -18.05 9.95
CA SER A 37 -17.94 -18.34 10.47
C SER A 37 -18.09 -18.06 11.97
N LYS A 38 -16.98 -17.93 12.71
CA LYS A 38 -16.98 -17.71 14.15
C LYS A 38 -17.00 -16.20 14.46
N ARG A 39 -17.96 -15.76 15.28
CA ARG A 39 -18.08 -14.36 15.72
C ARG A 39 -16.85 -13.85 16.48
N SER A 40 -16.19 -14.73 17.24
CA SER A 40 -14.97 -14.40 17.99
C SER A 40 -13.81 -13.98 17.08
N THR A 41 -13.66 -14.63 15.91
CA THR A 41 -12.64 -14.29 14.91
C THR A 41 -12.77 -12.85 14.43
N TRP A 42 -14.00 -12.38 14.20
CA TRP A 42 -14.24 -11.00 13.77
C TRP A 42 -13.89 -9.96 14.85
N GLY A 43 -14.00 -10.31 16.14
CA GLY A 43 -13.55 -9.46 17.23
C GLY A 43 -12.03 -9.22 17.20
N VAL A 44 -11.26 -10.29 16.97
CA VAL A 44 -9.80 -10.23 16.81
C VAL A 44 -9.42 -9.40 15.59
N VAL A 45 -10.04 -9.69 14.44
CA VAL A 45 -9.84 -8.96 13.19
C VAL A 45 -10.07 -7.45 13.35
N LEU A 46 -11.17 -7.06 14.00
CA LEU A 46 -11.48 -5.65 14.24
C LEU A 46 -10.46 -4.99 15.17
N SER A 47 -9.94 -5.73 16.16
CA SER A 47 -8.88 -5.26 17.05
C SER A 47 -7.56 -5.03 16.30
N GLU A 48 -7.12 -5.98 15.48
CA GLU A 48 -5.92 -5.85 14.65
C GLU A 48 -6.02 -4.70 13.65
N TRP A 49 -7.20 -4.53 13.03
CA TRP A 49 -7.45 -3.41 12.14
C TRP A 49 -7.36 -2.05 12.84
N LYS A 50 -7.95 -1.93 14.04
CA LYS A 50 -7.84 -0.73 14.87
C LYS A 50 -6.39 -0.46 15.27
N GLY A 51 -5.65 -1.49 15.68
CA GLY A 51 -4.23 -1.41 15.99
C GLY A 51 -3.41 -0.91 14.80
N THR A 52 -3.66 -1.46 13.62
CA THR A 52 -3.00 -1.06 12.37
C THR A 52 -3.25 0.41 12.03
N LYS A 53 -4.52 0.86 12.10
CA LYS A 53 -4.87 2.27 11.90
C LYS A 53 -4.18 3.19 12.91
N LEU A 54 -4.10 2.76 14.17
CA LEU A 54 -3.43 3.52 15.22
C LEU A 54 -1.92 3.63 14.93
N SER A 55 -1.27 2.54 14.51
CA SER A 55 0.14 2.56 14.11
C SER A 55 0.40 3.50 12.94
N PHE A 56 -0.43 3.48 11.89
CA PHE A 56 -0.30 4.45 10.78
C PHE A 56 -0.46 5.89 11.26
N LYS A 57 -1.39 6.17 12.17
CA LYS A 57 -1.56 7.49 12.77
C LYS A 57 -0.33 7.90 13.58
N HIS A 58 0.22 7.01 14.40
CA HIS A 58 1.44 7.28 15.17
C HIS A 58 2.66 7.51 14.28
N MET A 59 2.82 6.72 13.21
CA MET A 59 3.89 6.92 12.23
C MET A 59 3.76 8.28 11.54
N ALA A 60 2.55 8.68 11.14
CA ALA A 60 2.30 9.99 10.55
C ALA A 60 2.57 11.14 11.52
N SER A 61 2.15 11.01 12.79
CA SER A 61 2.46 11.99 13.84
C SER A 61 3.96 12.09 14.11
N PHE A 62 4.64 10.96 14.31
CA PHE A 62 6.09 10.92 14.52
C PHE A 62 6.86 11.54 13.35
N GLN A 63 6.48 11.24 12.11
CA GLN A 63 7.06 11.87 10.93
C GLN A 63 6.88 13.40 10.98
N LYS A 64 5.67 13.88 11.29
CA LYS A 64 5.38 15.31 11.38
C LYS A 64 6.23 16.02 12.45
N ASP A 65 6.42 15.36 13.59
CA ASP A 65 7.07 15.96 14.75
C ASP A 65 8.61 15.93 14.66
N HIS A 66 9.18 14.89 14.03
CA HIS A 66 10.64 14.67 13.98
C HIS A 66 11.26 14.93 12.62
N PHE A 67 10.50 14.76 11.54
CA PHE A 67 10.96 14.89 10.17
C PHE A 67 9.95 15.68 9.34
N PRO A 68 9.63 16.93 9.74
CA PRO A 68 8.71 17.74 8.99
C PRO A 68 9.22 17.83 7.54
N MET A 69 8.40 17.36 6.59
CA MET A 69 8.76 17.47 5.18
C MET A 69 8.99 18.95 4.87
N ARG A 70 10.21 19.29 4.46
CA ARG A 70 10.55 20.64 4.04
C ARG A 70 9.70 20.95 2.81
N LYS A 71 8.80 21.93 2.96
CA LYS A 71 7.91 22.36 1.89
C LYS A 71 8.72 23.06 0.80
N GLY A 72 8.28 22.89 -0.45
CA GLY A 72 8.89 23.57 -1.61
C GLY A 72 10.23 23.00 -2.07
N LEU A 73 10.71 21.88 -1.50
CA LEU A 73 11.85 21.18 -2.07
C LEU A 73 11.42 20.33 -3.27
N PRO A 74 12.19 20.32 -4.37
CA PRO A 74 12.00 19.39 -5.47
C PRO A 74 11.88 17.95 -4.98
N CYS A 75 10.89 17.23 -5.50
CA CYS A 75 10.62 15.85 -5.10
C CYS A 75 10.36 14.98 -6.33
N THR A 76 10.96 13.78 -6.33
CA THR A 76 10.60 12.71 -7.27
C THR A 76 10.16 11.50 -6.46
N VAL A 77 8.97 10.98 -6.77
CA VAL A 77 8.45 9.74 -6.16
C VAL A 77 8.57 8.61 -7.16
N ILE A 78 9.16 7.50 -6.73
CA ILE A 78 9.29 6.29 -7.56
C ILE A 78 8.36 5.22 -7.00
N ILE A 79 7.47 4.70 -7.84
CA ILE A 79 6.47 3.70 -7.45
C ILE A 79 6.77 2.39 -8.16
N ALA A 80 6.89 1.32 -7.37
CA ALA A 80 6.94 -0.05 -7.87
C ALA A 80 5.66 -0.39 -8.64
N ALA A 81 5.80 -0.75 -9.92
CA ALA A 81 4.67 -1.06 -10.81
C ALA A 81 4.35 -2.56 -10.89
N ASP A 82 5.35 -3.43 -10.69
CA ASP A 82 5.25 -4.87 -10.85
C ASP A 82 5.34 -5.58 -9.49
N ARG A 83 4.36 -5.29 -8.64
CA ARG A 83 4.23 -5.76 -7.24
C ARG A 83 3.85 -7.24 -7.13
N LYS A 84 4.58 -8.12 -7.81
CA LYS A 84 4.33 -9.57 -7.89
C LYS A 84 4.63 -10.35 -6.60
N HIS A 85 5.60 -9.91 -5.82
CA HIS A 85 6.08 -10.45 -4.54
C HIS A 85 5.56 -9.66 -3.33
N SER A 86 4.94 -8.51 -3.57
CA SER A 86 4.25 -7.76 -2.53
C SER A 86 3.10 -8.59 -1.96
N PRO A 87 2.88 -8.63 -0.63
CA PRO A 87 1.78 -9.38 -0.01
C PRO A 87 0.44 -8.65 -0.21
N THR A 88 0.02 -8.50 -1.46
CA THR A 88 -1.25 -7.89 -1.86
C THR A 88 -1.86 -8.65 -3.03
N LEU A 89 -3.19 -8.61 -3.11
CA LEU A 89 -3.97 -9.39 -4.08
C LEU A 89 -4.48 -8.53 -5.21
N HIS A 90 -4.34 -7.22 -5.07
CA HIS A 90 -4.69 -6.23 -6.06
C HIS A 90 -3.49 -5.33 -6.30
N PRO A 91 -2.35 -5.88 -6.79
CA PRO A 91 -1.11 -5.12 -6.96
C PRO A 91 -1.30 -3.87 -7.82
N GLN A 92 -2.13 -3.96 -8.86
CA GLN A 92 -2.48 -2.81 -9.70
C GLN A 92 -3.30 -1.75 -8.95
N SER A 93 -4.32 -2.15 -8.20
CA SER A 93 -5.15 -1.22 -7.41
C SER A 93 -4.36 -0.53 -6.31
N VAL A 94 -3.48 -1.27 -5.63
CA VAL A 94 -2.57 -0.72 -4.62
C VAL A 94 -1.60 0.27 -5.26
N THR A 95 -1.02 -0.07 -6.41
CA THR A 95 -0.13 0.82 -7.16
C THR A 95 -0.83 2.12 -7.55
N LYS A 96 -2.06 2.04 -8.08
CA LYS A 96 -2.89 3.22 -8.38
C LYS A 96 -3.25 4.03 -7.13
N ALA A 97 -3.48 3.37 -6.00
CA ALA A 97 -3.76 4.06 -4.74
C ALA A 97 -2.54 4.83 -4.23
N PHE A 98 -1.34 4.25 -4.31
CA PHE A 98 -0.08 4.94 -4.00
C PHE A 98 0.14 6.14 -4.93
N GLU A 99 -0.05 5.95 -6.23
CA GLU A 99 0.04 7.04 -7.21
C GLU A 99 -0.92 8.19 -6.87
N LYS A 100 -2.20 7.87 -6.63
CA LYS A 100 -3.22 8.84 -6.23
C LYS A 100 -2.87 9.57 -4.93
N PHE A 101 -2.29 8.86 -3.96
CA PHE A 101 -1.89 9.41 -2.67
C PHE A 101 -0.68 10.36 -2.80
N CYS A 102 0.32 9.98 -3.60
CA CYS A 102 1.54 10.76 -3.76
C CYS A 102 1.37 11.96 -4.71
N ARG A 103 0.46 11.88 -5.68
CA ARG A 103 0.26 12.90 -6.73
C ARG A 103 0.08 14.33 -6.21
N PRO A 104 -0.80 14.63 -5.25
CA PRO A 104 -0.94 16.00 -4.74
C PRO A 104 0.35 16.54 -4.12
N ILE A 105 1.11 15.69 -3.42
CA ILE A 105 2.37 16.06 -2.75
C ILE A 105 3.44 16.42 -3.79
N VAL A 106 3.50 15.64 -4.87
CA VAL A 106 4.47 15.83 -5.94
C VAL A 106 4.11 17.05 -6.79
N GLU A 107 2.83 17.24 -7.11
CA GLU A 107 2.34 18.38 -7.89
C GLU A 107 2.54 19.72 -7.14
N GLU A 108 2.42 19.74 -5.81
CA GLU A 108 2.66 20.95 -4.98
C GLU A 108 4.08 21.52 -5.16
N VAL A 109 5.07 20.69 -5.47
CA VAL A 109 6.47 21.08 -5.60
C VAL A 109 7.00 21.02 -7.04
N GLY A 110 6.11 20.87 -8.04
CA GLY A 110 6.50 20.72 -9.44
C GLY A 110 7.31 19.44 -9.70
N GLY A 111 7.18 18.45 -8.83
CA GLY A 111 7.92 17.20 -8.90
C GLY A 111 7.38 16.22 -9.95
N LYS A 112 7.87 14.98 -9.89
CA LYS A 112 7.42 13.91 -10.80
C LYS A 112 7.20 12.56 -10.11
N ILE A 113 6.28 11.78 -10.68
CA ILE A 113 6.08 10.38 -10.32
C ILE A 113 6.67 9.51 -11.43
N ILE A 114 7.52 8.56 -11.05
CA ILE A 114 8.10 7.59 -11.97
C ILE A 114 7.58 6.19 -11.62
N MET A 115 7.04 5.49 -12.62
CA MET A 115 6.64 4.10 -12.48
C MET A 115 7.81 3.17 -12.80
N ALA A 116 8.31 2.44 -11.80
CA ALA A 116 9.35 1.44 -11.99
C ALA A 116 8.73 0.14 -12.53
N GLY A 117 8.65 0.06 -13.86
CA GLY A 117 7.89 -0.96 -14.60
C GLY A 117 8.26 -2.43 -14.34
N LYS A 118 9.48 -2.70 -13.88
CA LYS A 118 10.00 -4.07 -13.64
C LYS A 118 10.42 -4.30 -12.18
N SER A 119 9.89 -3.49 -11.27
CA SER A 119 10.26 -3.53 -9.85
C SER A 119 9.06 -3.79 -8.95
N ASP A 120 9.33 -4.58 -7.92
CA ASP A 120 8.50 -4.79 -6.75
C ASP A 120 8.85 -3.78 -5.63
N HIS A 121 8.49 -4.07 -4.38
CA HIS A 121 8.72 -3.24 -3.19
C HIS A 121 10.17 -2.78 -2.98
N TRP A 122 11.18 -3.42 -3.59
CA TRP A 122 12.60 -3.03 -3.49
C TRP A 122 13.14 -2.39 -4.78
N VAL A 123 12.51 -1.31 -5.24
CA VAL A 123 12.88 -0.60 -6.48
C VAL A 123 14.38 -0.26 -6.55
N HIS A 124 14.99 0.15 -5.43
CA HIS A 124 16.40 0.49 -5.36
C HIS A 124 17.36 -0.67 -5.65
N LEU A 125 16.93 -1.92 -5.46
CA LEU A 125 17.71 -3.11 -5.79
C LEU A 125 17.44 -3.61 -7.22
N GLN A 126 16.19 -3.52 -7.67
CA GLN A 126 15.73 -4.12 -8.92
C GLN A 126 15.79 -3.17 -10.12
N SER A 127 15.75 -1.87 -9.89
CA SER A 127 15.89 -0.83 -10.92
C SER A 127 16.73 0.33 -10.38
N PRO A 128 18.00 0.07 -10.01
CA PRO A 128 18.87 1.08 -9.38
C PRO A 128 19.10 2.30 -10.28
N THR A 129 19.16 2.11 -11.61
CA THR A 129 19.31 3.21 -12.58
C THR A 129 18.17 4.22 -12.48
N VAL A 130 16.92 3.75 -12.37
CA VAL A 130 15.74 4.62 -12.20
C VAL A 130 15.84 5.47 -10.92
N VAL A 131 16.43 4.90 -9.86
CA VAL A 131 16.66 5.63 -8.61
C VAL A 131 17.75 6.68 -8.76
N VAL A 132 18.87 6.33 -9.39
CA VAL A 132 19.97 7.27 -9.65
C VAL A 132 19.51 8.42 -10.52
N ASP A 133 18.79 8.14 -11.62
CA ASP A 133 18.27 9.16 -12.52
C ASP A 133 17.35 10.13 -11.76
N ALA A 134 16.41 9.60 -10.97
CA ALA A 134 15.54 10.42 -10.13
C ALA A 134 16.29 11.30 -9.12
N ILE A 135 17.38 10.82 -8.53
CA ILE A 135 18.24 11.61 -7.64
C ILE A 135 18.93 12.72 -8.42
N CYS A 136 19.51 12.41 -9.60
CA CYS A 136 20.14 13.40 -10.47
C CYS A 136 19.16 14.50 -10.89
N ASP A 137 17.91 14.15 -11.20
CA ASP A 137 16.87 15.10 -11.57
C ASP A 137 16.49 16.03 -10.42
N VAL A 138 16.32 15.50 -9.21
CA VAL A 138 16.05 16.31 -8.01
C VAL A 138 17.25 17.21 -7.70
N TYR A 139 18.46 16.70 -7.81
CA TYR A 139 19.69 17.46 -7.56
C TYR A 139 19.86 18.62 -8.55
N THR A 140 19.50 18.42 -9.81
CA THR A 140 19.54 19.46 -10.85
C THR A 140 18.56 20.58 -10.53
N GLN A 141 17.32 20.24 -10.16
CA GLN A 141 16.29 21.22 -9.76
C GLN A 141 16.64 22.02 -8.50
N ILE A 142 17.52 21.50 -7.63
CA ILE A 142 17.99 22.22 -6.44
C ILE A 142 19.12 23.21 -6.79
N LYS A 143 19.86 22.97 -7.88
CA LYS A 143 21.00 23.81 -8.29
C LYS A 143 20.61 25.00 -9.17
N GLU A 144 19.48 24.90 -9.87
CA GLU A 144 18.87 25.98 -10.64
C GLU A 144 18.14 26.97 -9.73
#